data_AF-A0A0A1X9C4-F1
#
_entry.id   AF-A0A0A1X9C4-F1
#
_cell.length_a   1.000
_cell.length_b   1.000
_cell.length_c   1.000
_cell.angle_alpha   90.00
_cell.angle_beta   90.00
_cell.angle_gamma   90.00
#
_symmetry.space_group_name_H-M   'P 1'
#
loop_
_entity.id
_entity.type
_entity.pdbx_description
1 polymer ?
#
loop_
_entity_poly.entity_id
_entity_poly.type
_entity_poly.pdbx_seq_one_letter_code
_entity_poly.pdbx_strand_id
1 'polypeptide(L)'
;MNPLAMEIWLYVLAAYVLVSLTLFVMARFSPYEWNNPHPYVKESDIVENQFSVSNSFWFITGTFLRQGSGLNPKAVSTRIVGGIWWFFTLIIISSYTANLAAFLTVERMITPIEGASDLAEQTDISYGTLEGGSTMTFF
;
A
#
# COMPACT_ATOMS: atom_id res chain seq x y z
N MET A 1 -6.37 -15.58 7.30
CA MET A 1 -5.24 -14.75 7.74
C MET A 1 -5.26 -13.46 6.94
N ASN A 2 -5.17 -12.29 7.57
CA ASN A 2 -5.16 -11.03 6.83
C ASN A 2 -3.86 -10.92 6.02
N PRO A 3 -3.88 -10.37 4.79
CA PRO A 3 -2.72 -10.29 3.90
C PRO A 3 -1.54 -9.47 4.46
N LEU A 4 -1.76 -8.74 5.57
CA LEU A 4 -0.76 -7.96 6.28
C LEU A 4 -1.14 -7.87 7.78
N ALA A 5 -0.16 -7.97 8.67
CA ALA A 5 -0.37 -7.88 10.12
C ALA A 5 -0.81 -6.46 10.53
N MET A 6 -1.72 -6.34 11.50
CA MET A 6 -2.24 -5.05 11.98
C MET A 6 -1.12 -4.11 12.47
N GLU A 7 -0.03 -4.68 13.00
CA GLU A 7 1.16 -3.95 13.43
C GLU A 7 1.81 -3.13 12.30
N ILE A 8 1.87 -3.68 11.09
CA ILE A 8 2.49 -3.00 9.95
C ILE A 8 1.65 -1.80 9.53
N TRP A 9 0.32 -1.89 9.60
CA TRP A 9 -0.55 -0.73 9.36
C TRP A 9 -0.32 0.40 10.35
N LEU A 10 -0.08 0.08 11.64
CA LEU A 10 0.28 1.07 12.64
C LEU A 10 1.63 1.72 12.34
N TYR A 11 2.64 0.93 11.93
CA TYR A 11 3.94 1.48 11.52
C TYR A 11 3.85 2.35 10.26
N VAL A 12 3.02 1.99 9.28
CA VAL A 12 2.77 2.80 8.08
C VAL A 12 2.10 4.12 8.44
N LEU A 13 1.11 4.11 9.34
CA LEU A 13 0.46 5.31 9.84
C LEU A 13 1.46 6.22 10.58
N ALA A 14 2.30 5.65 11.44
CA ALA A 14 3.33 6.39 12.16
C ALA A 14 4.36 7.01 11.21
N ALA A 15 4.83 6.24 10.22
CA ALA A 15 5.76 6.71 9.19
C ALA A 15 5.14 7.83 8.33
N TYR A 16 3.86 7.69 7.96
CA TYR A 16 3.10 8.72 7.25
C TYR A 16 3.12 10.05 7.99
N VAL A 17 2.76 10.06 9.28
CA VAL A 17 2.76 11.28 10.09
C VAL A 17 4.18 11.86 10.22
N LEU A 18 5.17 11.02 10.49
CA LEU A 18 6.56 11.44 10.66
C LEU A 18 7.13 12.11 9.40
N VAL A 19 6.86 11.53 8.23
CA VAL A 19 7.35 12.05 6.95
C VAL A 19 6.63 13.34 6.58
N SER A 20 5.30 13.43 6.80
CA SER A 20 4.55 14.69 6.58
C SER A 20 5.08 15.83 7.44
N LEU A 21 5.39 15.56 8.72
CA LEU A 21 5.99 16.55 9.62
C LEU A 21 7.41 16.93 9.20
N THR A 22 8.23 15.95 8.82
CA THR A 22 9.59 16.19 8.35
C THR A 22 9.60 17.07 7.09
N LEU A 23 8.68 16.80 6.16
CA LEU A 23 8.52 17.57 4.93
C LEU A 23 8.07 19.00 5.23
N PHE A 24 7.11 19.19 6.14
CA PHE A 24 6.67 20.51 6.60
C PHE A 24 7.82 21.32 7.23
N VAL A 25 8.60 20.69 8.13
CA VAL A 25 9.74 21.34 8.79
C VAL A 25 10.81 21.72 7.77
N MET A 26 11.19 20.81 6.87
CA MET A 26 12.16 21.08 5.81
C MET A 26 11.72 22.18 4.86
N ALA A 27 10.44 22.19 4.46
CA ALA A 27 9.90 23.22 3.60
C ALA A 27 9.86 24.59 4.28
N ARG A 28 9.68 24.65 5.62
CA ARG A 28 9.68 25.92 6.36
C ARG A 28 11.08 26.52 6.48
N PHE A 29 12.10 25.69 6.68
CA PHE A 29 13.49 26.11 6.82
C PHE A 29 14.20 26.38 5.50
N SER A 30 13.77 25.77 4.39
CA SER A 30 14.39 25.98 3.08
C SER A 30 13.91 27.29 2.46
N PRO A 31 14.78 28.31 2.29
CA PRO A 31 14.41 29.59 1.67
C PRO A 31 13.99 29.42 0.20
N TYR A 32 14.43 28.33 -0.45
CA TYR A 32 14.15 28.03 -1.85
C TYR A 32 12.70 27.59 -2.13
N GLU A 33 11.93 27.22 -1.09
CA GLU A 33 10.50 26.90 -1.23
C GLU A 33 9.61 28.14 -1.17
N TRP A 34 10.17 29.29 -0.77
CA TRP A 34 9.48 30.58 -0.69
C TRP A 34 9.48 31.21 -2.07
N ASN A 35 8.30 31.33 -2.67
CA ASN A 35 8.15 31.87 -4.02
C ASN A 35 7.39 33.19 -4.01
N ASN A 36 7.85 34.13 -4.84
CA ASN A 36 7.12 35.35 -5.08
C ASN A 36 5.91 35.06 -6.00
N PRO A 37 4.66 35.31 -5.57
CA PRO A 37 3.47 35.11 -6.41
C PRO A 37 3.40 36.06 -7.62
N HIS A 38 4.17 37.15 -7.63
CA HIS A 38 4.23 38.13 -8.72
C HIS A 38 5.65 38.23 -9.33
N PRO A 39 6.00 37.39 -10.32
CA PRO A 39 7.34 37.35 -10.91
C PRO A 39 7.77 38.65 -11.63
N TYR A 40 6.84 39.56 -11.93
CA TYR A 40 7.12 40.88 -12.53
C TYR A 40 7.54 41.95 -11.52
N VAL A 41 7.31 41.74 -10.22
CA VAL A 41 7.76 42.65 -9.16
C VAL A 41 8.99 42.02 -8.50
N LYS A 42 10.18 42.51 -8.84
CA LYS A 42 11.46 41.94 -8.39
C LYS A 42 11.66 41.97 -6.86
N GLU A 43 10.93 42.83 -6.16
CA GLU A 43 10.99 43.02 -4.70
C GLU A 43 9.56 43.09 -4.14
N SER A 44 8.87 41.95 -4.05
CA SER A 44 7.67 41.88 -3.22
C SER A 44 8.02 41.22 -1.89
N ASP A 45 7.69 41.88 -0.79
CA ASP A 45 7.90 41.34 0.57
C ASP A 45 7.00 40.12 0.88
N ILE A 46 6.01 39.84 0.01
CA ILE A 46 5.13 38.68 0.10
C ILE A 46 5.74 37.48 -0.63
N VAL A 47 6.22 36.51 0.15
CA VAL A 47 6.67 35.22 -0.33
C VAL A 47 5.72 34.13 0.16
N GLU A 48 5.30 33.24 -0.73
CA GLU A 48 4.38 32.15 -0.43
C GLU A 48 5.10 30.80 -0.45
N ASN A 49 4.79 29.96 0.55
CA ASN A 49 5.24 28.58 0.62
C ASN A 49 4.04 27.66 0.38
N GLN A 50 4.12 26.81 -0.64
CA GLN A 50 3.05 25.89 -1.01
C GLN A 50 2.89 24.72 -0.02
N PHE A 51 3.89 24.44 0.81
CA PHE A 51 3.86 23.37 1.80
C PHE A 51 3.42 23.89 3.18
N SER A 52 2.10 24.06 3.35
CA SER A 52 1.48 24.10 4.67
C SER A 52 1.41 22.68 5.29
N VAL A 53 1.06 22.56 6.57
CA VAL A 53 0.86 21.26 7.23
C VAL A 53 -0.14 20.41 6.43
N SER A 54 -1.31 20.97 6.12
CA SER A 54 -2.37 20.30 5.35
C SER A 54 -1.87 19.88 3.95
N ASN A 55 -1.15 20.76 3.26
CA ASN A 55 -0.61 20.47 1.93
C ASN A 55 0.50 19.40 1.97
N SER A 56 1.27 19.33 3.06
CA SER A 56 2.29 18.30 3.27
C SER A 56 1.65 16.93 3.49
N PHE A 57 0.57 16.86 4.28
CA PHE A 57 -0.23 15.65 4.41
C PHE A 57 -0.86 15.24 3.07
N TRP A 58 -1.42 16.20 2.32
CA TRP A 58 -1.98 15.94 1.00
C TRP A 58 -0.94 15.43 -0.01
N PHE A 59 0.27 15.99 0.01
CA PHE A 59 1.38 15.53 -0.83
C PHE A 59 1.77 14.08 -0.53
N ILE A 60 1.91 13.74 0.75
CA ILE A 60 2.25 12.39 1.20
C ILE A 60 1.11 11.41 0.89
N THR A 61 -0.15 11.81 1.06
CA THR A 61 -1.32 11.00 0.67
C THR A 61 -1.35 10.74 -0.84
N GLY A 62 -1.16 11.77 -1.67
CA GLY A 62 -1.13 11.62 -3.12
C GLY A 62 -0.02 10.64 -3.54
N THR A 63 1.21 10.87 -3.07
CA THR A 63 2.34 9.98 -3.40
C THR A 63 2.16 8.55 -2.90
N PHE A 64 1.49 8.34 -1.77
CA PHE A 64 1.11 7.01 -1.28
C PHE A 64 0.09 6.31 -2.19
N LEU A 65 -0.94 7.04 -2.60
CA LEU A 65 -1.96 6.55 -3.53
C LEU A 65 -1.48 6.49 -5.00
N ARG A 66 -0.19 6.76 -5.25
CA ARG A 66 0.40 6.91 -6.59
C ARG A 66 -0.31 7.97 -7.46
N GLN A 67 -0.95 8.94 -6.82
CA GLN A 67 -1.62 10.07 -7.46
C GLN A 67 -0.78 11.34 -7.30
N GLY A 68 -0.54 12.07 -8.37
CA GLY A 68 0.13 13.37 -8.27
C GLY A 68 -0.72 14.34 -7.44
N SER A 69 -0.13 15.00 -6.45
CA SER A 69 -0.83 15.92 -5.54
C SER A 69 -0.96 17.35 -6.08
N GLY A 70 -0.50 17.61 -7.32
CA GLY A 70 -0.44 18.95 -7.91
C GLY A 70 0.59 19.89 -7.28
N LEU A 71 1.24 19.46 -6.19
CA LEU A 71 2.26 20.19 -5.46
C LEU A 71 3.64 19.61 -5.83
N ASN A 72 4.60 20.48 -6.13
CA ASN A 72 5.94 20.06 -6.54
C ASN A 72 7.02 20.64 -5.63
N PRO A 73 7.82 19.80 -4.94
CA PRO A 73 8.95 20.26 -4.15
C PRO A 73 10.02 20.90 -5.05
N LYS A 74 10.47 22.10 -4.68
CA LYS A 74 11.49 22.86 -5.42
C LYS A 74 12.87 22.66 -4.85
N ALA A 75 13.00 22.60 -3.53
CA ALA A 75 14.27 22.42 -2.87
C ALA A 75 14.81 20.99 -3.04
N VAL A 76 16.13 20.85 -3.11
CA VAL A 76 16.78 19.53 -3.22
C VAL A 76 16.49 18.68 -1.99
N SER A 77 16.45 19.29 -0.80
CA SER A 77 16.16 18.62 0.47
C SER A 77 14.76 18.00 0.51
N THR A 78 13.72 18.76 0.12
CA THR A 78 12.33 18.28 0.07
C THR A 78 12.12 17.21 -1.00
N ARG A 79 12.86 17.31 -2.13
CA ARG A 79 12.89 16.26 -3.16
C ARG A 79 13.50 14.94 -2.67
N ILE A 80 14.59 15.00 -1.90
CA ILE A 80 15.20 13.78 -1.33
C ILE A 80 14.23 13.11 -0.36
N VAL A 81 13.59 13.87 0.53
CA VAL A 81 12.56 13.33 1.46
C VAL A 81 11.41 12.69 0.69
N GLY A 82 10.90 13.38 -0.35
CA GLY A 82 9.85 12.83 -1.22
C GLY A 82 10.29 11.56 -1.97
N GLY A 83 11.54 11.50 -2.40
CA GLY A 83 12.11 10.32 -3.08
C GLY A 83 12.24 9.10 -2.15
N ILE A 84 12.69 9.31 -0.91
CA ILE A 84 12.76 8.25 0.11
C ILE A 84 11.35 7.75 0.43
N TRP A 85 10.39 8.66 0.62
CA TRP A 85 9.00 8.29 0.83
C TRP A 85 8.44 7.48 -0.35
N TRP A 86 8.67 7.94 -1.57
CA TRP A 86 8.23 7.24 -2.77
C TRP A 86 8.82 5.83 -2.88
N PHE A 87 10.10 5.65 -2.55
CA PHE A 87 10.72 4.33 -2.53
C PHE A 87 10.10 3.42 -1.45
N PHE A 88 9.85 3.97 -0.26
CA PHE A 88 9.16 3.27 0.82
C PHE A 88 7.76 2.81 0.41
N THR A 89 6.95 3.67 -0.20
CA THR A 89 5.58 3.32 -0.63
C THR A 89 5.58 2.26 -1.74
N LEU A 90 6.56 2.29 -2.65
CA LEU A 90 6.74 1.25 -3.66
C LEU A 90 6.98 -0.14 -3.03
N ILE A 91 7.81 -0.23 -2.01
CA ILE A 91 8.09 -1.49 -1.30
C ILE A 91 6.82 -2.01 -0.64
N ILE A 92 6.13 -1.17 0.14
CA ILE A 92 4.91 -1.57 0.87
C ILE A 92 3.83 -2.07 -0.08
N ILE A 93 3.53 -1.33 -1.16
CA ILE A 93 2.51 -1.73 -2.14
C ILE A 93 2.90 -3.03 -2.84
N SER A 94 4.19 -3.19 -3.20
CA SER A 94 4.68 -4.42 -3.84
C SER A 94 4.52 -5.63 -2.92
N SER A 95 4.91 -5.51 -1.65
CA SER A 95 4.75 -6.59 -0.66
C SER A 95 3.29 -6.91 -0.39
N TYR A 96 2.43 -5.89 -0.27
CA TYR A 96 0.99 -6.10 -0.11
C TYR A 96 0.39 -6.85 -1.31
N THR A 97 0.78 -6.45 -2.53
CA THR A 97 0.31 -7.09 -3.77
C THR A 97 0.79 -8.54 -3.88
N ALA A 98 2.04 -8.81 -3.50
CA ALA A 98 2.60 -10.16 -3.47
C ALA A 98 1.86 -11.06 -2.46
N ASN A 99 1.62 -10.56 -1.24
CA ASN A 99 0.89 -11.30 -0.21
C ASN A 99 -0.57 -11.56 -0.60
N LEU A 100 -1.22 -10.57 -1.23
CA LEU A 100 -2.57 -10.73 -1.75
C LEU A 100 -2.63 -11.79 -2.86
N ALA A 101 -1.67 -11.79 -3.79
CA ALA A 101 -1.58 -12.79 -4.85
C ALA A 101 -1.32 -14.20 -4.29
N ALA A 102 -0.43 -14.32 -3.31
CA ALA A 102 -0.19 -15.57 -2.60
C ALA A 102 -1.48 -16.08 -1.91
N PHE A 103 -2.22 -15.20 -1.25
CA PHE A 103 -3.49 -15.56 -0.62
C PHE A 103 -4.53 -16.08 -1.65
N LEU A 104 -4.71 -15.36 -2.76
CA LEU A 104 -5.67 -15.74 -3.82
C LEU A 104 -5.31 -17.05 -4.53
N THR A 105 -4.04 -17.46 -4.52
CA THR A 105 -3.59 -18.72 -5.12
C THR A 105 -3.65 -19.88 -4.13
N VAL A 106 -3.44 -19.64 -2.83
CA VAL A 106 -3.54 -20.66 -1.78
C VAL A 106 -4.98 -21.13 -1.57
N GLU A 107 -5.99 -20.23 -1.61
CA GLU A 107 -7.41 -20.65 -1.53
C GLU A 107 -7.83 -21.58 -2.69
N ARG A 108 -7.05 -21.66 -3.78
CA ARG A 108 -7.30 -22.54 -4.92
C ARG A 108 -6.51 -23.86 -4.89
N MET A 109 -5.59 -24.05 -3.94
CA MET A 109 -4.73 -25.24 -3.86
C MET A 109 -5.11 -26.25 -2.78
N ILE A 110 -6.26 -26.07 -2.11
CA ILE A 110 -6.77 -27.10 -1.21
C ILE A 110 -7.60 -28.06 -2.07
N THR A 111 -7.06 -29.22 -2.43
CA THR A 111 -7.87 -30.32 -2.94
C THR A 111 -8.69 -30.86 -1.76
N PRO A 112 -10.04 -30.72 -1.76
CA PRO A 112 -10.84 -31.07 -0.60
C PRO A 112 -10.85 -32.57 -0.27
N ILE A 113 -10.36 -33.41 -1.19
CA ILE A 113 -10.31 -34.87 -1.06
C ILE A 113 -8.98 -35.34 -1.65
N GLU A 114 -8.13 -35.99 -0.85
CA GLU A 114 -6.90 -36.63 -1.33
C GLU A 114 -7.08 -38.15 -1.52
N GLY A 115 -8.10 -38.76 -0.90
CA GLY A 115 -8.37 -40.19 -1.02
C GLY A 115 -9.77 -40.65 -0.61
N ALA A 116 -10.03 -41.95 -0.79
CA ALA A 116 -11.30 -42.59 -0.43
C ALA A 116 -11.56 -42.63 1.09
N SER A 117 -10.51 -42.59 1.91
CA SER A 117 -10.62 -42.45 3.37
C SER A 117 -11.19 -41.09 3.77
N ASP A 118 -10.72 -40.00 3.15
CA ASP A 118 -11.24 -38.65 3.41
C ASP A 118 -12.73 -38.56 3.06
N LEU A 119 -13.13 -39.19 1.95
CA LEU A 119 -14.53 -39.30 1.54
C LEU A 119 -15.40 -40.04 2.57
N ALA A 120 -14.86 -41.06 3.24
CA ALA A 120 -15.58 -41.82 4.27
C ALA A 120 -15.63 -41.11 5.63
N GLU A 121 -14.64 -40.27 5.94
CA GLU A 121 -14.55 -39.54 7.21
C GLU A 121 -15.41 -38.26 7.23
N GLN A 122 -15.65 -37.64 6.07
CA GLN A 122 -16.50 -36.44 5.98
C GLN A 122 -17.92 -36.74 5.49
N THR A 123 -18.89 -35.97 5.97
CA THR A 123 -20.31 -36.09 5.59
C THR A 123 -20.80 -35.00 4.63
N ASP A 124 -19.93 -34.04 4.27
CA ASP A 124 -20.32 -32.85 3.51
C ASP A 124 -20.46 -33.10 2.00
N ILE A 125 -19.70 -34.05 1.43
CA ILE A 125 -19.77 -34.38 -0.02
C ILE A 125 -20.31 -35.80 -0.19
N SER A 126 -21.46 -35.91 -0.86
CA SER A 126 -22.05 -37.19 -1.26
C SER A 126 -21.15 -37.94 -2.24
N TYR A 127 -20.99 -39.24 -2.02
CA TYR A 127 -20.26 -40.14 -2.90
C TYR A 127 -21.06 -41.42 -3.18
N GLY A 128 -20.75 -42.10 -4.28
CA GLY A 128 -21.46 -43.31 -4.69
C GLY A 128 -20.83 -43.99 -5.91
N THR A 129 -21.31 -45.20 -6.21
CA THR A 129 -20.87 -46.02 -7.34
C THR A 129 -22.00 -46.29 -8.32
N LEU A 130 -21.67 -46.69 -9.55
CA LEU A 130 -22.66 -47.12 -10.54
C LEU A 130 -23.36 -48.42 -10.09
N GLU A 131 -24.69 -48.44 -10.15
CA GLU A 131 -25.51 -49.59 -9.77
C GLU A 131 -25.22 -50.80 -10.67
N GLY A 132 -24.90 -51.95 -10.06
CA GLY A 132 -24.52 -53.18 -10.78
C GLY A 132 -23.09 -53.19 -11.35
N GLY A 133 -22.29 -52.15 -11.08
CA GLY A 133 -20.87 -52.09 -11.49
C GLY A 133 -19.95 -52.93 -10.60
N SER A 134 -18.83 -53.39 -11.15
CA SER A 134 -17.83 -54.18 -10.40
C SER A 134 -17.26 -53.45 -9.18
N THR A 135 -17.19 -52.11 -9.22
CA THR A 135 -16.74 -51.27 -8.10
C THR A 135 -17.73 -51.27 -6.93
N MET A 136 -19.04 -51.40 -7.17
CA MET A 136 -20.06 -51.51 -6.11
C MET A 136 -19.96 -52.84 -5.36
N THR A 137 -19.53 -53.91 -6.04
CA THR A 137 -19.35 -55.23 -5.42
C THR A 137 -18.02 -55.35 -4.68
N PHE A 138 -17.05 -54.49 -5.00
CA PHE A 138 -15.70 -54.53 -4.43
C PHE A 138 -15.59 -53.83 -3.06
N PHE A 139 -16.34 -52.74 -2.87
CA PHE A 139 -16.41 -51.97 -1.62
C PHE A 139 -17.62 -52.39 -0.79
#